data_AF-A0A8J6G5L0-F1
#
_entry.id   AF-A0A8J6G5L0-F1
#
_cell.length_a   1.000
_cell.length_b   1.000
_cell.length_c   1.000
_cell.angle_alpha   90.00
_cell.angle_beta   90.00
_cell.angle_gamma   90.00
#
_symmetry.space_group_name_H-M   'P 1'
#
loop_
_entity.id
_entity.type
_entity.pdbx_description
1 polymer ?
#
loop_
_entity_poly.entity_id
_entity_poly.type
_entity_poly.pdbx_seq_one_letter_code
_entity_poly.pdbx_strand_id
1 'polypeptide(L)'
;MAPERMMCLSQVCVPLVPLPDFEPLVEALLTYHGHEPQEVLSPEFFDAVNEAFLSRKIILPVSSVVSLWFRHLPSLEKAVLNLFEKLLSSKRNCLREMECCIKESLLPQAACHPAIFRIVDEMFRSVLLETDGAPEVLAALQVFMSCLAEALEKEHKQMKFSLKTYFPYGAPSLTAMLSQRPEAIPQRHRLQPLLHIAQLLREAVEDHTHGSQRDPFESWFLLTHFGGWVDLAMEQLLREEAEPPADLLWLLVFYYSPQDGSQQRAQTMVELKALLNRLLMLLRSGPLSAANLQKAAEIPSADPRPTVCRQLVRRLLLSLLLWTPEGHAVAWEAVTHMAHKDAITHEIVGFLDQILYRSDLLCAEASRKLAGELLQELSPGPARV
;
A
#
# COMPACT_ATOMS: atom_id res chain seq x y z
N MET A 1 19.12 -14.25 -37.93
CA MET A 1 19.97 -13.17 -38.49
C MET A 1 21.21 -13.05 -37.61
N ALA A 2 22.32 -12.52 -38.12
CA ALA A 2 23.48 -12.21 -37.27
C ALA A 2 23.11 -11.10 -36.26
N PRO A 3 23.53 -11.17 -34.98
CA PRO A 3 23.22 -10.17 -33.94
C PRO A 3 23.46 -8.72 -34.38
N GLU A 4 24.57 -8.47 -35.06
CA GLU A 4 24.94 -7.13 -35.58
C GLU A 4 23.91 -6.57 -36.57
N ARG A 5 23.25 -7.42 -37.36
CA ARG A 5 22.23 -6.96 -38.31
C ARG A 5 20.95 -6.54 -37.61
N MET A 6 20.60 -7.20 -36.50
CA MET A 6 19.44 -6.82 -35.70
C MET A 6 19.68 -5.51 -34.96
N MET A 7 20.91 -5.31 -34.47
CA MET A 7 21.35 -4.05 -33.86
C MET A 7 21.18 -2.89 -34.85
N CYS A 8 21.78 -2.99 -36.04
CA CYS A 8 21.64 -1.96 -37.07
C CYS A 8 20.19 -1.73 -37.50
N LEU A 9 19.39 -2.80 -37.64
CA LEU A 9 17.98 -2.69 -37.99
C LEU A 9 17.20 -1.90 -36.92
N SER A 10 17.41 -2.24 -35.64
CA SER A 10 16.73 -1.56 -34.53
C SER A 10 17.06 -0.06 -34.47
N GLN A 11 18.31 0.32 -34.75
CA GLN A 11 18.72 1.73 -34.84
C GLN A 11 18.01 2.47 -35.98
N VAL A 12 17.90 1.86 -37.16
CA VAL A 12 17.19 2.44 -38.30
C VAL A 12 15.68 2.58 -38.03
N CYS A 13 15.12 1.70 -37.19
CA CYS A 13 13.71 1.73 -36.82
C CYS A 13 13.35 2.81 -35.78
N VAL A 14 14.31 3.37 -35.03
CA VAL A 14 14.07 4.41 -34.00
C VAL A 14 13.09 5.52 -34.44
N PRO A 15 13.30 6.23 -35.57
CA PRO A 15 12.39 7.29 -35.99
C PRO A 15 11.00 6.78 -36.44
N LEU A 16 10.86 5.49 -36.72
CA LEU A 16 9.61 4.86 -37.16
C LEU A 16 8.73 4.41 -35.99
N VAL A 17 9.32 4.23 -34.81
CA VAL A 17 8.63 3.73 -33.60
C VAL A 17 7.31 4.45 -33.29
N PRO A 18 7.20 5.80 -33.38
CA PRO A 18 5.95 6.48 -33.03
C PRO A 18 4.83 6.36 -34.08
N LEU A 19 5.09 5.71 -35.23
CA LEU A 19 4.14 5.60 -36.33
C LEU A 19 3.26 4.35 -36.13
N PRO A 20 1.92 4.46 -36.08
CA PRO A 20 1.02 3.32 -35.83
C PRO A 20 1.20 2.16 -36.81
N ASP A 21 1.50 2.46 -38.09
CA ASP A 21 1.70 1.46 -39.14
C ASP A 21 2.90 0.51 -38.88
N PHE A 22 3.79 0.89 -37.96
CA PHE A 22 5.00 0.15 -37.61
C PHE A 22 4.88 -0.61 -36.27
N GLU A 23 3.73 -0.56 -35.59
CA GLU A 23 3.50 -1.32 -34.34
C GLU A 23 3.81 -2.83 -34.48
N PRO A 24 3.40 -3.54 -35.55
CA PRO A 24 3.72 -4.96 -35.70
C PRO A 24 5.23 -5.23 -35.82
N LEU A 25 5.98 -4.29 -36.43
CA LEU A 25 7.44 -4.40 -36.53
C LEU A 25 8.08 -4.18 -35.16
N VAL A 26 7.61 -3.18 -34.40
CA VAL A 26 8.08 -2.92 -33.03
C VAL A 26 7.84 -4.15 -32.15
N GLU A 27 6.64 -4.73 -32.20
CA GLU A 27 6.32 -5.97 -31.50
C GLU A 27 7.23 -7.14 -31.91
N ALA A 28 7.43 -7.35 -33.21
CA ALA A 28 8.30 -8.42 -33.70
C ALA A 28 9.76 -8.25 -33.22
N LEU A 29 10.27 -7.01 -33.16
CA LEU A 29 11.60 -6.72 -32.63
C LEU A 29 11.67 -7.00 -31.12
N LEU A 30 10.70 -6.52 -30.34
CA LEU A 30 10.67 -6.73 -28.88
C LEU A 30 10.56 -8.21 -28.49
N THR A 31 9.87 -9.02 -29.28
CA THR A 31 9.74 -10.47 -29.04
C THR A 31 10.94 -11.28 -29.59
N TYR A 32 11.85 -10.65 -30.33
CA TYR A 32 13.05 -11.29 -30.84
C TYR A 32 14.17 -11.28 -29.79
N HIS A 33 14.46 -12.46 -29.24
CA HIS A 33 15.49 -12.66 -28.19
C HIS A 33 16.85 -13.16 -28.71
N GLY A 34 16.99 -13.38 -30.02
CA GLY A 34 18.20 -13.99 -30.59
C GLY A 34 18.50 -15.40 -30.05
N HIS A 35 19.72 -15.87 -30.28
CA HIS A 35 20.23 -17.15 -29.72
C HIS A 35 21.40 -16.94 -28.76
N GLU A 36 21.91 -15.71 -28.65
CA GLU A 36 23.08 -15.35 -27.85
C GLU A 36 22.67 -14.66 -26.56
N PRO A 37 23.48 -14.75 -25.49
CA PRO A 37 23.18 -14.12 -24.19
C PRO A 37 23.26 -12.58 -24.21
N GLN A 38 23.79 -12.00 -25.29
CA GLN A 38 23.96 -10.55 -25.44
C GLN A 38 22.72 -9.92 -26.07
N GLU A 39 22.42 -8.69 -25.65
CA GLU A 39 21.31 -7.93 -26.20
C GLU A 39 21.58 -7.60 -27.69
N VAL A 40 20.57 -7.86 -28.53
CA VAL A 40 20.63 -7.80 -29.99
C VAL A 40 19.98 -6.53 -30.56
N LEU A 41 19.25 -5.77 -29.74
CA LEU A 41 18.64 -4.50 -30.10
C LEU A 41 19.39 -3.33 -29.46
N SER A 42 19.34 -2.17 -30.10
CA SER A 42 20.01 -0.97 -29.61
C SER A 42 19.27 -0.34 -28.42
N PRO A 43 19.98 0.19 -27.40
CA PRO A 43 19.36 0.94 -26.30
C PRO A 43 18.44 2.07 -26.78
N GLU A 44 18.85 2.80 -27.83
CA GLU A 44 18.07 3.92 -28.39
C GLU A 44 16.71 3.49 -28.92
N PHE A 45 16.61 2.24 -29.39
CA PHE A 45 15.34 1.65 -29.81
C PHE A 45 14.44 1.38 -28.60
N PHE A 46 14.96 0.79 -27.53
CA PHE A 46 14.18 0.56 -26.31
C PHE A 46 13.71 1.86 -25.68
N ASP A 47 14.55 2.89 -25.65
CA ASP A 47 14.18 4.22 -25.16
C ASP A 47 13.05 4.81 -26.00
N ALA A 48 13.20 4.82 -27.33
CA ALA A 48 12.17 5.37 -28.22
C ALA A 48 10.82 4.64 -28.09
N VAL A 49 10.85 3.31 -27.96
CA VAL A 49 9.65 2.48 -27.75
C VAL A 49 9.01 2.80 -26.41
N ASN A 50 9.80 2.89 -25.34
CA ASN A 50 9.28 3.21 -24.02
C ASN A 50 8.66 4.61 -24.00
N GLU A 51 9.28 5.61 -24.62
CA GLU A 51 8.71 6.95 -24.74
C GLU A 51 7.39 6.95 -25.52
N ALA A 52 7.35 6.28 -26.68
CA ALA A 52 6.15 6.20 -27.49
C ALA A 52 5.02 5.50 -26.72
N PHE A 53 5.33 4.43 -25.98
CA PHE A 53 4.37 3.72 -25.14
C PHE A 53 3.86 4.58 -23.98
N LEU A 54 4.76 5.18 -23.18
CA LEU A 54 4.39 6.01 -22.03
C LEU A 54 3.59 7.26 -22.42
N SER A 55 3.86 7.81 -23.62
CA SER A 55 3.12 8.92 -24.23
C SER A 55 1.87 8.49 -25.01
N ARG A 56 1.51 7.20 -25.00
CA ARG A 56 0.34 6.61 -25.68
C ARG A 56 0.29 6.85 -27.19
N LYS A 57 1.45 6.99 -27.83
CA LYS A 57 1.58 7.10 -29.29
C LYS A 57 1.47 5.74 -29.98
N ILE A 58 1.78 4.67 -29.25
CA ILE A 58 1.64 3.28 -29.69
C ILE A 58 0.91 2.47 -28.64
N ILE A 59 0.25 1.39 -29.07
CA ILE A 59 -0.37 0.39 -28.21
C ILE A 59 0.40 -0.93 -28.37
N LEU A 60 0.95 -1.44 -27.27
CA LEU A 60 1.71 -2.69 -27.28
C LEU A 60 0.96 -3.78 -26.48
N PRO A 61 1.00 -5.03 -26.95
CA PRO A 61 0.57 -6.17 -26.14
C PRO A 61 1.39 -6.29 -24.85
N VAL A 62 0.78 -6.83 -23.80
CA VAL A 62 1.43 -7.01 -22.49
C VAL A 62 2.76 -7.76 -22.62
N SER A 63 2.81 -8.83 -23.41
CA SER A 63 4.03 -9.63 -23.64
C SER A 63 5.20 -8.79 -24.19
N SER A 64 4.92 -7.83 -25.06
CA SER A 64 5.92 -6.95 -25.66
C SER A 64 6.46 -5.94 -24.66
N VAL A 65 5.57 -5.40 -23.81
CA VAL A 65 5.93 -4.51 -22.71
C VAL A 65 6.76 -5.24 -21.64
N VAL A 66 6.37 -6.47 -21.28
CA VAL A 66 7.16 -7.32 -20.39
C VAL A 66 8.54 -7.58 -20.97
N SER A 67 8.64 -7.92 -22.27
CA SER A 67 9.93 -8.13 -22.93
C SER A 67 10.81 -6.87 -22.91
N LEU A 68 10.25 -5.69 -23.22
CA LEU A 68 10.93 -4.40 -23.15
C LEU A 68 11.55 -4.19 -21.77
N TRP A 69 10.75 -4.25 -20.71
CA TRP A 69 11.21 -3.95 -19.35
C TRP A 69 12.10 -5.04 -18.75
N PHE A 70 11.94 -6.28 -19.17
CA PHE A 70 12.84 -7.37 -18.76
C PHE A 70 14.24 -7.21 -19.35
N ARG A 71 14.34 -6.66 -20.57
CA ARG A 71 15.60 -6.50 -21.31
C ARG A 71 16.28 -5.15 -21.08
N HIS A 72 15.51 -4.11 -20.77
CA HIS A 72 16.01 -2.75 -20.64
C HIS A 72 15.56 -2.11 -19.32
N LEU A 73 16.44 -2.18 -18.31
CA LEU A 73 16.19 -1.62 -16.97
C LEU A 73 15.83 -0.11 -16.99
N PRO A 74 16.53 0.76 -17.75
CA PRO A 74 16.17 2.19 -17.79
C PRO A 74 14.73 2.43 -18.26
N SER A 75 14.21 1.60 -19.16
CA SER A 75 12.81 1.69 -19.60
C SER A 75 11.84 1.36 -18.47
N LEU A 76 12.13 0.33 -17.67
CA LEU A 76 11.33 -0.05 -16.51
C LEU A 76 11.37 1.05 -15.44
N GLU A 77 12.55 1.53 -15.08
CA GLU A 77 12.72 2.61 -14.10
C GLU A 77 11.92 3.85 -14.52
N LYS A 78 12.02 4.24 -15.79
CA LYS A 78 11.27 5.38 -16.32
C LYS A 78 9.76 5.16 -16.30
N ALA A 79 9.29 3.93 -16.56
CA ALA A 79 7.88 3.60 -16.46
C ALA A 79 7.35 3.71 -15.01
N VAL A 80 8.13 3.26 -14.03
CA VAL A 80 7.79 3.38 -12.61
C VAL A 80 7.82 4.83 -12.13
N LEU A 81 8.82 5.62 -12.55
CA LEU A 81 8.87 7.06 -12.25
C LEU A 81 7.67 7.81 -12.84
N ASN A 82 7.31 7.53 -14.10
CA ASN A 82 6.12 8.12 -14.73
C ASN A 82 4.83 7.71 -13.99
N LEU A 83 4.76 6.51 -13.41
CA LEU A 83 3.66 6.12 -12.53
C LEU A 83 3.65 6.97 -11.26
N PHE A 84 4.79 7.12 -10.56
CA PHE A 84 4.87 7.97 -9.37
C PHE A 84 4.50 9.42 -9.65
N GLU A 85 4.97 10.00 -10.75
CA GLU A 85 4.58 11.36 -11.15
C GLU A 85 3.06 11.49 -11.30
N LYS A 86 2.40 10.50 -11.91
CA LYS A 86 0.93 10.51 -12.06
C LYS A 86 0.20 10.32 -10.72
N LEU A 87 0.67 9.42 -9.87
CA LEU A 87 0.03 9.12 -8.59
C LEU A 87 0.20 10.26 -7.59
N LEU A 88 1.39 10.88 -7.53
CA LEU A 88 1.74 11.88 -6.53
C LEU A 88 1.44 13.33 -6.98
N SER A 89 1.15 13.55 -8.27
CA SER A 89 0.67 14.86 -8.75
C SER A 89 -0.82 15.08 -8.52
N SER A 90 -1.59 14.02 -8.22
CA SER A 90 -3.00 14.15 -7.90
C SER A 90 -3.17 14.90 -6.59
N LYS A 91 -3.97 15.97 -6.61
CA LYS A 91 -4.36 16.71 -5.40
C LYS A 91 -5.36 15.94 -4.53
N ARG A 92 -5.87 14.81 -5.01
CA ARG A 92 -6.88 14.01 -4.32
C ARG A 92 -6.36 12.60 -4.10
N ASN A 93 -6.36 12.19 -2.84
CA ASN A 93 -6.15 10.79 -2.44
C ASN A 93 -7.41 9.98 -2.76
N CYS A 94 -7.57 9.59 -4.03
CA CYS A 94 -8.59 8.61 -4.44
C CYS A 94 -7.91 7.32 -4.89
N LEU A 95 -8.00 6.28 -4.08
CA LEU A 95 -7.45 4.95 -4.32
C LEU A 95 -8.03 4.31 -5.58
N ARG A 96 -9.29 4.60 -5.95
CA ARG A 96 -9.85 4.12 -7.22
C ARG A 96 -9.19 4.76 -8.43
N GLU A 97 -8.91 6.06 -8.37
CA GLU A 97 -8.15 6.73 -9.43
C GLU A 97 -6.72 6.20 -9.48
N MET A 98 -6.08 5.98 -8.33
CA MET A 98 -4.76 5.33 -8.24
C MET A 98 -4.79 3.93 -8.86
N GLU A 99 -5.82 3.13 -8.55
CA GLU A 99 -6.01 1.78 -9.08
C GLU A 99 -6.13 1.80 -10.61
N CYS A 100 -6.95 2.70 -11.16
CA CYS A 100 -7.04 2.90 -12.61
C CYS A 100 -5.68 3.26 -13.22
N CYS A 101 -4.97 4.24 -12.66
CA CYS A 101 -3.64 4.66 -13.11
C CYS A 101 -2.63 3.50 -13.07
N ILE A 102 -2.63 2.71 -11.99
CA ILE A 102 -1.77 1.54 -11.81
C ILE A 102 -2.11 0.45 -12.82
N LYS A 103 -3.40 0.13 -13.03
CA LYS A 103 -3.83 -0.88 -14.01
C LYS A 103 -3.50 -0.48 -15.44
N GLU A 104 -3.66 0.80 -15.78
CA GLU A 104 -3.30 1.34 -17.10
C GLU A 104 -1.80 1.36 -17.37
N SER A 105 -0.96 1.35 -16.32
CA SER A 105 0.50 1.33 -16.48
C SER A 105 1.05 0.01 -17.02
N LEU A 106 0.29 -1.09 -16.95
CA LEU A 106 0.74 -2.48 -17.21
C LEU A 106 1.84 -3.02 -16.25
N LEU A 107 2.29 -2.23 -15.27
CA LEU A 107 3.28 -2.67 -14.29
C LEU A 107 2.81 -3.86 -13.44
N PRO A 108 1.55 -3.94 -12.97
CA PRO A 108 1.09 -5.12 -12.23
C PRO A 108 1.20 -6.42 -13.03
N GLN A 109 0.88 -6.37 -14.32
CA GLN A 109 0.95 -7.51 -15.23
C GLN A 109 2.41 -7.90 -15.49
N ALA A 110 3.28 -6.91 -15.74
CA ALA A 110 4.71 -7.18 -15.94
C ALA A 110 5.38 -7.70 -14.65
N ALA A 111 4.97 -7.20 -13.49
CA ALA A 111 5.44 -7.62 -12.18
C ALA A 111 4.95 -9.02 -11.78
N CYS A 112 4.09 -9.70 -12.55
CA CYS A 112 3.91 -11.15 -12.43
C CYS A 112 5.23 -11.91 -12.68
N HIS A 113 6.23 -11.26 -13.31
CA HIS A 113 7.61 -11.74 -13.31
C HIS A 113 8.39 -11.18 -12.10
N PRO A 114 8.95 -12.02 -11.21
CA PRO A 114 9.59 -11.57 -9.97
C PRO A 114 10.77 -10.60 -10.16
N ALA A 115 11.52 -10.71 -11.27
CA ALA A 115 12.60 -9.76 -11.54
C ALA A 115 12.09 -8.33 -11.75
N ILE A 116 10.96 -8.16 -12.45
CA ILE A 116 10.32 -6.86 -12.66
C ILE A 116 9.71 -6.38 -11.34
N PHE A 117 8.99 -7.26 -10.63
CA PHE A 117 8.45 -6.94 -9.31
C PHE A 117 9.51 -6.36 -8.38
N ARG A 118 10.68 -7.01 -8.28
CA ARG A 118 11.73 -6.58 -7.36
C ARG A 118 12.29 -5.20 -7.66
N ILE A 119 12.36 -4.81 -8.93
CA ILE A 119 12.78 -3.45 -9.30
C ILE A 119 11.69 -2.45 -8.91
N VAL A 120 10.43 -2.74 -9.23
CA VAL A 120 9.29 -1.89 -8.84
C VAL A 120 9.23 -1.73 -7.32
N ASP A 121 9.39 -2.83 -6.58
CA ASP A 121 9.40 -2.89 -5.12
C ASP A 121 10.55 -2.08 -4.51
N GLU A 122 11.76 -2.19 -5.08
CA GLU A 122 12.92 -1.40 -4.66
C GLU A 122 12.75 0.11 -4.91
N MET A 123 12.05 0.47 -5.99
CA MET A 123 11.72 1.87 -6.26
C MET A 123 10.67 2.40 -5.29
N PHE A 124 9.66 1.61 -4.91
CA PHE A 124 8.74 1.97 -3.82
C PHE A 124 9.49 2.14 -2.49
N ARG A 125 10.40 1.21 -2.16
CA ARG A 125 11.28 1.32 -0.99
C ARG A 125 12.06 2.62 -1.00
N SER A 126 12.69 2.96 -2.13
CA SER A 126 13.49 4.17 -2.28
C SER A 126 12.64 5.43 -2.05
N VAL A 127 11.46 5.52 -2.69
CA VAL A 127 10.56 6.67 -2.51
C VAL A 127 10.03 6.75 -1.08
N LEU A 128 9.72 5.63 -0.42
CA LEU A 128 9.30 5.63 0.99
C LEU A 128 10.39 6.18 1.92
N LEU A 129 11.65 5.77 1.71
CA LEU A 129 12.77 6.25 2.51
C LEU A 129 13.03 7.75 2.27
N GLU A 130 12.99 8.21 1.03
CA GLU A 130 13.17 9.63 0.66
C GLU A 130 12.03 10.53 1.16
N THR A 131 10.82 9.98 1.33
CA THR A 131 9.64 10.71 1.79
C THR A 131 9.33 10.54 3.28
N ASP A 132 10.21 9.87 4.03
CA ASP A 132 10.01 9.52 5.45
C ASP A 132 8.65 8.83 5.71
N GLY A 133 8.27 7.92 4.79
CA GLY A 133 7.05 7.11 4.90
C GLY A 133 5.77 7.86 4.55
N ALA A 134 5.78 8.70 3.50
CA ALA A 134 4.58 9.43 3.07
C ALA A 134 3.35 8.51 2.88
N PRO A 135 2.18 8.85 3.45
CA PRO A 135 0.97 8.03 3.35
C PRO A 135 0.52 7.72 1.91
N GLU A 136 0.73 8.66 0.98
CA GLU A 136 0.37 8.53 -0.42
C GLU A 136 1.19 7.43 -1.12
N VAL A 137 2.46 7.31 -0.75
CA VAL A 137 3.36 6.28 -1.27
C VAL A 137 2.98 4.91 -0.70
N LEU A 138 2.66 4.83 0.60
CA LEU A 138 2.13 3.61 1.22
C LEU A 138 0.82 3.16 0.59
N ALA A 139 -0.09 4.10 0.33
CA ALA A 139 -1.35 3.84 -0.36
C ALA A 139 -1.11 3.30 -1.78
N ALA A 140 -0.24 3.96 -2.55
CA ALA A 140 0.14 3.52 -3.89
C ALA A 140 0.74 2.10 -3.90
N LEU A 141 1.63 1.79 -2.95
CA LEU A 141 2.20 0.47 -2.78
C LEU A 141 1.12 -0.58 -2.52
N GLN A 142 0.19 -0.30 -1.61
CA GLN A 142 -0.88 -1.23 -1.27
C GLN A 142 -1.86 -1.46 -2.43
N VAL A 143 -2.22 -0.40 -3.18
CA VAL A 143 -3.05 -0.53 -4.38
C VAL A 143 -2.31 -1.30 -5.46
N PHE A 144 -1.01 -1.07 -5.64
CA PHE A 144 -0.17 -1.84 -6.55
C PHE A 144 -0.18 -3.33 -6.20
N MET A 145 -0.01 -3.67 -4.93
CA MET A 145 -0.07 -5.05 -4.45
C MET A 145 -1.44 -5.71 -4.68
N SER A 146 -2.53 -4.96 -4.49
CA SER A 146 -3.88 -5.45 -4.83
C SER A 146 -4.00 -5.74 -6.33
N CYS A 147 -3.55 -4.82 -7.19
CA CYS A 147 -3.58 -5.00 -8.64
C CYS A 147 -2.70 -6.17 -9.10
N LEU A 148 -1.53 -6.36 -8.49
CA LEU A 148 -0.64 -7.49 -8.75
C LEU A 148 -1.30 -8.81 -8.37
N ALA A 149 -1.95 -8.88 -7.21
CA ALA A 149 -2.67 -10.08 -6.78
C ALA A 149 -3.77 -10.47 -7.79
N GLU A 150 -4.54 -9.49 -8.30
CA GLU A 150 -5.51 -9.73 -9.37
C GLU A 150 -4.87 -10.19 -10.68
N ALA A 151 -3.72 -9.61 -11.05
CA ALA A 151 -2.99 -9.99 -12.26
C ALA A 151 -2.47 -11.43 -12.16
N LEU A 152 -1.87 -11.79 -11.02
CA LEU A 152 -1.40 -13.13 -10.73
C LEU A 152 -2.53 -14.16 -10.84
N GLU A 153 -3.72 -13.87 -10.28
CA GLU A 153 -4.88 -14.76 -10.39
C GLU A 153 -5.35 -14.98 -11.83
N LYS A 154 -5.25 -13.96 -12.69
CA LYS A 154 -5.61 -14.07 -14.12
C LYS A 154 -4.59 -14.87 -14.92
N GLU A 155 -3.30 -14.76 -14.57
CA GLU A 155 -2.19 -15.46 -15.24
C GLU A 155 -2.02 -16.94 -14.85
N HIS A 156 -2.91 -17.49 -14.01
CA HIS A 156 -2.86 -18.83 -13.38
C HIS A 156 -2.65 -20.07 -14.29
N LYS A 157 -2.37 -19.91 -15.59
CA LYS A 157 -2.23 -21.00 -16.56
C LYS A 157 -0.78 -21.43 -16.88
N GLN A 158 0.27 -20.64 -16.64
CA GLN A 158 1.63 -21.03 -17.11
C GLN A 158 2.83 -20.80 -16.18
N MET A 159 2.84 -19.83 -15.25
CA MET A 159 4.02 -19.59 -14.41
C MET A 159 3.65 -19.36 -12.95
N LYS A 160 4.04 -20.29 -12.08
CA LYS A 160 3.87 -20.17 -10.61
C LYS A 160 5.24 -19.98 -9.98
N PHE A 161 5.63 -18.72 -9.77
CA PHE A 161 6.78 -18.38 -8.94
C PHE A 161 6.41 -18.53 -7.46
N SER A 162 7.38 -18.91 -6.63
CA SER A 162 7.17 -18.94 -5.18
C SER A 162 7.10 -17.53 -4.61
N LEU A 163 6.34 -17.31 -3.53
CA LEU A 163 6.28 -16.02 -2.83
C LEU A 163 7.67 -15.53 -2.36
N LYS A 164 8.57 -16.47 -2.03
CA LYS A 164 9.96 -16.17 -1.67
C LYS A 164 10.74 -15.49 -2.81
N THR A 165 10.34 -15.71 -4.07
CA THR A 165 10.98 -15.09 -5.24
C THR A 165 10.62 -13.60 -5.34
N TYR A 166 9.43 -13.22 -4.87
CA TYR A 166 9.00 -11.81 -4.78
C TYR A 166 9.61 -11.13 -3.56
N PHE A 167 9.62 -11.79 -2.40
CA PHE A 167 10.11 -11.23 -1.14
C PHE A 167 11.35 -11.98 -0.63
N PRO A 168 12.53 -11.82 -1.26
CA PRO A 168 13.73 -12.56 -0.89
C PRO A 168 14.24 -12.19 0.52
N TYR A 169 13.94 -10.96 0.96
CA TYR A 169 14.30 -10.44 2.28
C TYR A 169 13.21 -10.64 3.34
N GLY A 170 12.10 -11.32 3.02
CA GLY A 170 11.03 -11.64 3.97
C GLY A 170 11.28 -12.91 4.76
N ALA A 171 10.78 -12.99 6.01
CA ALA A 171 10.80 -14.26 6.75
C ALA A 171 9.79 -15.21 6.08
N PRO A 172 10.18 -16.44 5.67
CA PRO A 172 9.29 -17.30 4.88
C PRO A 172 7.92 -17.57 5.52
N SER A 173 7.87 -17.79 6.83
CA SER A 173 6.63 -17.99 7.60
C SER A 173 5.75 -16.74 7.58
N LEU A 174 6.35 -15.57 7.84
CA LEU A 174 5.65 -14.29 7.83
C LEU A 174 5.11 -13.94 6.44
N THR A 175 5.93 -14.08 5.39
CA THR A 175 5.50 -13.84 4.00
C THR A 175 4.35 -14.75 3.60
N ALA A 176 4.40 -16.04 3.96
CA ALA A 176 3.33 -16.98 3.66
C ALA A 176 2.02 -16.62 4.38
N MET A 177 2.10 -16.15 5.63
CA MET A 177 0.93 -15.69 6.39
C MET A 177 0.33 -14.40 5.81
N LEU A 178 1.17 -13.39 5.55
CA LEU A 178 0.73 -12.09 5.06
C LEU A 178 0.11 -12.16 3.64
N SER A 179 0.55 -13.12 2.82
CA SER A 179 0.03 -13.32 1.47
C SER A 179 -1.40 -13.89 1.42
N GLN A 180 -1.95 -14.33 2.55
CA GLN A 180 -3.35 -14.73 2.62
C GLN A 180 -4.25 -13.49 2.56
N ARG A 181 -5.42 -13.62 1.91
CA ARG A 181 -6.41 -12.56 1.82
C ARG A 181 -7.20 -12.44 3.14
N PRO A 182 -7.09 -11.32 3.87
CA PRO A 182 -7.85 -11.13 5.11
C PRO A 182 -9.37 -11.24 4.90
N GLU A 183 -9.86 -10.86 3.71
CA GLU A 183 -11.27 -10.89 3.30
C GLU A 183 -11.83 -12.32 3.26
N ALA A 184 -10.98 -13.29 2.92
CA ALA A 184 -11.38 -14.70 2.81
C ALA A 184 -11.56 -15.38 4.18
N ILE A 185 -11.13 -14.73 5.27
CA ILE A 185 -11.15 -15.29 6.62
C ILE A 185 -12.51 -14.99 7.28
N PRO A 186 -13.28 -16.02 7.67
CA PRO A 186 -14.55 -15.83 8.35
C PRO A 186 -14.38 -15.01 9.64
N GLN A 187 -15.30 -14.07 9.90
CA GLN A 187 -15.20 -13.10 11.00
C GLN A 187 -14.81 -13.72 12.36
N ARG A 188 -15.39 -14.86 12.73
CA ARG A 188 -15.12 -15.55 14.01
C ARG A 188 -13.69 -16.07 14.18
N HIS A 189 -12.93 -16.17 13.10
CA HIS A 189 -11.57 -16.73 13.09
C HIS A 189 -10.51 -15.69 12.73
N ARG A 190 -10.86 -14.40 12.66
CA ARG A 190 -9.94 -13.34 12.24
C ARG A 190 -8.87 -13.00 13.29
N LEU A 191 -9.15 -13.20 14.57
CA LEU A 191 -8.22 -12.89 15.66
C LEU A 191 -6.95 -13.76 15.63
N GLN A 192 -7.09 -15.08 15.49
CA GLN A 192 -5.95 -16.00 15.60
C GLN A 192 -4.84 -15.74 14.56
N PRO A 193 -5.13 -15.55 13.25
CA PRO A 193 -4.13 -15.19 12.26
C PRO A 193 -3.40 -13.88 12.60
N LEU A 194 -4.09 -12.87 13.14
CA LEU A 194 -3.47 -11.61 13.55
C LEU A 194 -2.48 -11.80 14.71
N LEU A 195 -2.86 -12.58 15.73
CA LEU A 195 -1.97 -12.89 16.85
C LEU A 195 -0.72 -13.62 16.36
N HIS A 196 -0.88 -14.54 15.41
CA HIS A 196 0.25 -15.26 14.82
C HIS A 196 1.16 -14.34 14.00
N ILE A 197 0.59 -13.43 13.20
CA ILE A 197 1.38 -12.42 12.45
C ILE A 197 2.16 -11.52 13.41
N ALA A 198 1.50 -11.03 14.47
CA ALA A 198 2.14 -10.19 15.48
C ALA A 198 3.29 -10.92 16.19
N GLN A 199 3.11 -12.20 16.51
CA GLN A 199 4.17 -13.04 17.06
C GLN A 199 5.37 -13.16 16.11
N LEU A 200 5.12 -13.54 14.84
CA LEU A 200 6.18 -13.69 13.84
C LEU A 200 6.95 -12.38 13.59
N LEU A 201 6.25 -11.24 13.59
CA LEU A 201 6.88 -9.93 13.49
C LEU A 201 7.72 -9.62 14.73
N ARG A 202 7.21 -9.90 15.93
CA ARG A 202 7.97 -9.68 17.16
C ARG A 202 9.23 -10.52 17.22
N GLU A 203 9.14 -11.80 16.85
CA GLU A 203 10.30 -12.69 16.71
C GLU A 203 11.32 -12.13 15.70
N ALA A 204 10.85 -11.62 14.56
CA ALA A 204 11.74 -11.05 13.54
C ALA A 204 12.42 -9.75 13.95
N VAL A 205 11.80 -8.94 14.81
CA VAL A 205 12.23 -7.58 15.16
C VAL A 205 12.97 -7.52 16.50
N GLU A 206 12.56 -8.31 17.48
CA GLU A 206 13.03 -8.24 18.87
C GLU A 206 13.88 -9.44 19.30
N ASP A 207 13.85 -10.57 18.58
CA ASP A 207 14.64 -11.74 18.97
C ASP A 207 16.13 -11.57 18.61
N HIS A 208 16.97 -11.56 19.65
CA HIS A 208 18.42 -11.42 19.54
C HIS A 208 19.16 -12.77 19.45
N THR A 209 18.45 -13.90 19.56
CA THR A 209 19.08 -15.23 19.72
C THR A 209 19.85 -15.74 18.50
N HIS A 210 19.68 -15.12 17.32
CA HIS A 210 20.29 -15.59 16.07
C HIS A 210 21.37 -14.69 15.45
N GLY A 211 21.88 -13.69 16.18
CA GLY A 211 23.12 -12.99 15.82
C GLY A 211 23.09 -12.09 14.57
N SER A 212 22.02 -12.12 13.77
CA SER A 212 21.72 -11.07 12.79
C SER A 212 20.43 -10.39 13.21
N GLN A 213 20.51 -9.16 13.73
CA GLN A 213 19.34 -8.31 13.86
C GLN A 213 18.80 -8.11 12.44
N ARG A 214 17.63 -8.70 12.13
CA ARG A 214 16.95 -8.35 10.89
C ARG A 214 16.52 -6.90 11.07
N ASP A 215 16.83 -6.06 10.09
CA ASP A 215 16.46 -4.65 10.13
C ASP A 215 14.93 -4.55 10.34
N PRO A 216 14.45 -3.86 11.41
CA PRO A 216 13.03 -3.64 11.66
C PRO A 216 12.31 -3.08 10.42
N PHE A 217 13.02 -2.30 9.60
CA PHE A 217 12.53 -1.79 8.34
C PHE A 217 12.11 -2.91 7.37
N GLU A 218 12.85 -4.02 7.24
CA GLU A 218 12.48 -5.11 6.32
C GLU A 218 11.17 -5.79 6.73
N SER A 219 10.98 -5.97 8.03
CA SER A 219 9.76 -6.58 8.58
C SER A 219 8.58 -5.63 8.46
N TRP A 220 8.80 -4.33 8.69
CA TRP A 220 7.79 -3.30 8.51
C TRP A 220 7.42 -3.13 7.02
N PHE A 221 8.41 -3.03 6.14
CA PHE A 221 8.20 -2.87 4.71
C PHE A 221 7.39 -4.05 4.17
N LEU A 222 7.75 -5.29 4.51
CA LEU A 222 6.95 -6.47 4.17
C LEU A 222 5.51 -6.38 4.68
N LEU A 223 5.28 -5.92 5.92
CA LEU A 223 3.94 -5.71 6.46
C LEU A 223 3.16 -4.65 5.67
N THR A 224 3.82 -3.58 5.20
CA THR A 224 3.16 -2.48 4.47
C THR A 224 2.59 -2.90 3.13
N HIS A 225 3.18 -3.90 2.44
CA HIS A 225 2.60 -4.51 1.23
C HIS A 225 1.19 -5.07 1.47
N PHE A 226 0.93 -5.56 2.69
CA PHE A 226 -0.29 -6.26 3.06
C PHE A 226 -1.10 -5.47 4.09
N GLY A 227 -1.28 -4.17 3.85
CA GLY A 227 -1.95 -3.24 4.78
C GLY A 227 -3.37 -3.63 5.22
N GLY A 228 -4.06 -4.54 4.51
CA GLY A 228 -5.36 -5.08 4.93
C GLY A 228 -5.31 -5.77 6.30
N TRP A 229 -4.17 -6.33 6.69
CA TRP A 229 -4.00 -6.92 8.03
C TRP A 229 -4.01 -5.89 9.15
N VAL A 230 -3.52 -4.67 8.90
CA VAL A 230 -3.51 -3.58 9.89
C VAL A 230 -4.92 -3.06 10.09
N ASP A 231 -5.68 -2.87 9.00
CA ASP A 231 -7.08 -2.47 9.08
C ASP A 231 -7.90 -3.52 9.84
N LEU A 232 -7.64 -4.80 9.57
CA LEU A 232 -8.30 -5.89 10.27
C LEU A 232 -7.93 -5.95 11.75
N ALA A 233 -6.65 -5.74 12.11
CA ALA A 233 -6.21 -5.66 13.50
C ALA A 233 -6.97 -4.56 14.27
N MET A 234 -7.16 -3.43 13.61
CA MET A 234 -7.86 -2.28 14.14
C MET A 234 -9.36 -2.56 14.34
N GLU A 235 -9.99 -3.24 13.39
CA GLU A 235 -11.38 -3.66 13.49
C GLU A 235 -11.59 -4.62 14.66
N GLN A 236 -10.73 -5.64 14.80
CA GLN A 236 -10.81 -6.59 15.91
C GLN A 236 -10.67 -5.88 17.26
N LEU A 237 -9.71 -4.96 17.38
CA LEU A 237 -9.45 -4.24 18.63
C LEU A 237 -10.64 -3.39 19.11
N LEU A 238 -11.48 -2.89 18.21
CA LEU A 238 -12.70 -2.13 18.56
C LEU A 238 -13.93 -3.01 18.79
N ARG A 239 -13.92 -4.26 18.30
CA ARG A 239 -15.02 -5.23 18.47
C ARG A 239 -14.87 -6.09 19.72
N GLU A 240 -13.64 -6.31 20.19
CA GLU A 240 -13.40 -7.12 21.38
C GLU A 240 -14.06 -6.50 22.63
N GLU A 241 -14.97 -7.26 23.25
CA GLU A 241 -15.63 -6.84 24.49
C GLU A 241 -14.69 -6.97 25.71
N ALA A 242 -13.71 -7.85 25.59
CA ALA A 242 -12.69 -8.16 26.59
C ALA A 242 -11.48 -7.23 26.52
N GLU A 243 -10.48 -7.51 27.35
CA GLU A 243 -9.22 -6.77 27.35
C GLU A 243 -8.48 -6.94 26.00
N PRO A 244 -7.96 -5.86 25.39
CA PRO A 244 -7.29 -5.94 24.09
C PRO A 244 -6.04 -6.83 24.18
N PRO A 245 -5.87 -7.81 23.28
CA PRO A 245 -4.68 -8.65 23.25
C PRO A 245 -3.40 -7.81 23.08
N ALA A 246 -2.39 -8.10 23.89
CA ALA A 246 -1.10 -7.40 23.85
C ALA A 246 -0.43 -7.47 22.47
N ASP A 247 -0.61 -8.59 21.75
CA ASP A 247 -0.03 -8.77 20.43
C ASP A 247 -0.66 -7.87 19.35
N LEU A 248 -1.96 -7.58 19.44
CA LEU A 248 -2.60 -6.63 18.54
C LEU A 248 -2.14 -5.19 18.80
N LEU A 249 -2.01 -4.82 20.08
CA LEU A 249 -1.46 -3.52 20.46
C LEU A 249 -0.02 -3.37 19.93
N TRP A 250 0.79 -4.41 20.10
CA TRP A 250 2.16 -4.43 19.59
C TRP A 250 2.20 -4.26 18.06
N LEU A 251 1.35 -4.98 17.33
CA LEU A 251 1.26 -4.90 15.86
C LEU A 251 0.97 -3.49 15.38
N LEU A 252 -0.02 -2.83 16.00
CA LEU A 252 -0.38 -1.46 15.64
C LEU A 252 0.73 -0.48 16.01
N VAL A 253 1.30 -0.56 17.21
CA VAL A 253 2.42 0.32 17.59
C VAL A 253 3.60 0.13 16.64
N PHE A 254 3.95 -1.11 16.27
CA PHE A 254 5.02 -1.38 15.31
C PHE A 254 4.72 -0.81 13.92
N TYR A 255 3.48 -0.91 13.43
CA TYR A 255 3.13 -0.38 12.12
C TYR A 255 3.26 1.15 12.04
N TYR A 256 2.82 1.87 13.09
CA TYR A 256 2.85 3.34 13.12
C TYR A 256 4.14 3.94 13.67
N SER A 257 5.00 3.13 14.30
CA SER A 257 6.31 3.53 14.83
C SER A 257 7.34 2.39 14.67
N PRO A 258 7.74 2.04 13.44
CA PRO A 258 8.61 0.87 13.20
C PRO A 258 10.03 1.03 13.76
N GLN A 259 10.50 2.26 13.92
CA GLN A 259 11.84 2.59 14.41
C GLN A 259 11.95 2.54 15.93
N ASP A 260 10.82 2.47 16.65
CA ASP A 260 10.82 2.44 18.12
C ASP A 260 11.47 1.15 18.63
N GLY A 261 12.40 1.29 19.57
CA GLY A 261 13.00 0.14 20.27
C GLY A 261 12.01 -0.57 21.19
N SER A 262 12.34 -1.77 21.66
CA SER A 262 11.45 -2.59 22.49
C SER A 262 10.93 -1.87 23.75
N GLN A 263 11.77 -1.08 24.41
CA GLN A 263 11.38 -0.29 25.59
C GLN A 263 10.39 0.84 25.25
N GLN A 264 10.65 1.60 24.19
CA GLN A 264 9.74 2.67 23.73
C GLN A 264 8.40 2.09 23.28
N ARG A 265 8.43 0.97 22.57
CA ARG A 265 7.25 0.24 22.13
C ARG A 265 6.41 -0.24 23.31
N ALA A 266 7.04 -0.82 24.33
CA ALA A 266 6.36 -1.25 25.55
C ALA A 266 5.64 -0.09 26.27
N GLN A 267 6.31 1.07 26.39
CA GLN A 267 5.70 2.26 26.98
C GLN A 267 4.49 2.73 26.15
N THR A 268 4.65 2.79 24.83
CA THR A 268 3.59 3.18 23.89
C THR A 268 2.38 2.25 23.96
N MET A 269 2.61 0.94 24.10
CA MET A 269 1.53 -0.05 24.26
C MET A 269 0.71 0.18 25.53
N VAL A 270 1.34 0.53 26.66
CA VAL A 270 0.63 0.82 27.92
C VAL A 270 -0.30 2.03 27.75
N GLU A 271 0.18 3.08 27.10
CA GLU A 271 -0.60 4.28 26.86
C GLU A 271 -1.71 4.07 25.83
N LEU A 272 -1.43 3.33 24.76
CA LEU A 272 -2.42 2.93 23.77
C LEU A 272 -3.55 2.12 24.41
N LYS A 273 -3.21 1.18 25.29
CA LYS A 273 -4.17 0.39 26.05
C LYS A 273 -5.02 1.27 26.97
N ALA A 274 -4.39 2.21 27.69
CA ALA A 274 -5.11 3.15 28.55
C ALA A 274 -6.06 4.04 27.74
N LEU A 275 -5.61 4.54 26.57
CA LEU A 275 -6.43 5.31 25.64
C LEU A 275 -7.63 4.47 25.15
N LEU A 276 -7.40 3.26 24.69
CA LEU A 276 -8.46 2.38 24.21
C LEU A 276 -9.50 2.11 25.31
N ASN A 277 -9.06 1.79 26.52
CA ASN A 277 -9.96 1.57 27.64
C ASN A 277 -10.82 2.81 27.95
N ARG A 278 -10.25 4.02 27.87
CA ARG A 278 -11.02 5.28 28.01
C ARG A 278 -12.07 5.42 26.91
N LEU A 279 -11.70 5.15 25.66
CA LEU A 279 -12.61 5.24 24.52
C LEU A 279 -13.74 4.21 24.60
N LEU A 280 -13.43 2.95 24.93
CA LEU A 280 -14.41 1.89 25.12
C LEU A 280 -15.33 2.16 26.31
N MET A 281 -14.83 2.74 27.41
CA MET A 281 -15.68 3.18 28.52
C MET A 281 -16.64 4.30 28.11
N LEU A 282 -16.20 5.25 27.28
CA LEU A 282 -17.07 6.31 26.78
C LEU A 282 -18.19 5.80 25.88
N LEU A 283 -17.90 4.81 25.04
CA LEU A 283 -18.93 4.14 24.25
C LEU A 283 -19.99 3.45 25.12
N ARG A 284 -19.61 2.95 26.30
CA ARG A 284 -20.49 2.21 27.21
C ARG A 284 -21.28 3.11 28.18
N SER A 285 -20.87 4.36 28.39
CA SER A 285 -21.35 5.18 29.52
C SER A 285 -22.51 6.13 29.21
N GLY A 286 -22.99 6.19 27.97
CA GLY A 286 -24.15 7.02 27.57
C GLY A 286 -24.00 7.63 26.18
N PRO A 287 -24.75 8.70 25.84
CA PRO A 287 -24.62 9.35 24.55
C PRO A 287 -23.21 9.96 24.42
N LEU A 288 -22.52 9.54 23.35
CA LEU A 288 -21.20 10.02 23.00
C LEU A 288 -21.30 11.51 22.59
N SER A 289 -20.23 12.28 22.84
CA SER A 289 -20.10 13.65 22.32
C SER A 289 -18.70 13.86 21.75
N ALA A 290 -18.57 14.71 20.73
CA ALA A 290 -17.27 15.00 20.12
C ALA A 290 -16.28 15.59 21.13
N ALA A 291 -16.74 16.46 22.03
CA ALA A 291 -15.92 17.04 23.09
C ALA A 291 -15.37 15.98 24.06
N ASN A 292 -16.17 14.97 24.42
CA ASN A 292 -15.73 13.88 25.29
C ASN A 292 -14.69 12.99 24.59
N LEU A 293 -14.88 12.72 23.29
CA LEU A 293 -13.90 11.97 22.48
C LEU A 293 -12.57 12.70 22.38
N GLN A 294 -12.60 14.00 22.11
CA GLN A 294 -11.39 14.82 22.02
C GLN A 294 -10.63 14.84 23.34
N LYS A 295 -11.34 15.04 24.46
CA LYS A 295 -10.76 15.01 25.80
C LYS A 295 -10.17 13.64 26.16
N ALA A 296 -10.75 12.55 25.68
CA ALA A 296 -10.24 11.20 25.92
C ALA A 296 -9.00 10.86 25.11
N ALA A 297 -8.93 11.43 23.90
CA ALA A 297 -7.81 11.34 22.98
C ALA A 297 -6.61 12.20 23.39
N GLU A 298 -6.84 13.23 24.20
CA GLU A 298 -5.76 13.97 24.86
C GLU A 298 -5.03 13.04 25.84
N ILE A 299 -3.83 12.62 25.46
CA ILE A 299 -2.94 11.86 26.32
C ILE A 299 -2.30 12.84 27.30
N PRO A 300 -2.55 12.74 28.63
CA PRO A 300 -1.88 13.58 29.60
C PRO A 300 -0.42 13.12 29.68
N SER A 301 0.47 13.79 28.95
CA SER A 301 1.92 13.56 29.03
C SER A 301 2.59 14.79 29.63
N ALA A 302 3.46 14.55 30.63
CA ALA A 302 4.38 15.55 31.16
C ALA A 302 5.63 15.72 30.26
N ASP A 303 5.80 14.84 29.27
CA ASP A 303 6.94 14.80 28.35
C ASP A 303 6.59 15.57 27.05
N PRO A 304 7.51 16.37 26.47
CA PRO A 304 7.19 17.20 25.29
C PRO A 304 6.91 16.38 24.02
N ARG A 305 7.28 15.10 24.00
CA ARG A 305 7.05 14.21 22.86
C ARG A 305 5.89 13.24 23.17
N PRO A 306 4.85 13.20 22.32
CA PRO A 306 3.81 12.19 22.47
C PRO A 306 4.42 10.80 22.19
N THR A 307 4.31 9.93 23.16
CA THR A 307 4.73 8.52 23.17
C THR A 307 3.89 7.69 22.21
N VAL A 308 2.59 7.95 22.10
CA VAL A 308 1.73 7.36 21.05
C VAL A 308 1.77 8.20 19.78
N CYS A 309 2.01 7.55 18.64
CA CYS A 309 1.94 8.16 17.33
C CYS A 309 0.57 8.82 17.10
N ARG A 310 0.56 10.13 16.79
CA ARG A 310 -0.70 10.88 16.63
C ARG A 310 -1.55 10.35 15.47
N GLN A 311 -0.93 9.77 14.44
CA GLN A 311 -1.65 9.12 13.34
C GLN A 311 -2.43 7.90 13.85
N LEU A 312 -1.82 7.06 14.70
CA LEU A 312 -2.51 5.93 15.32
C LEU A 312 -3.71 6.37 16.17
N VAL A 313 -3.56 7.44 16.97
CA VAL A 313 -4.67 8.00 17.75
C VAL A 313 -5.81 8.47 16.85
N ARG A 314 -5.51 9.23 15.78
CA ARG A 314 -6.53 9.69 14.82
C ARG A 314 -7.19 8.53 14.11
N ARG A 315 -6.41 7.56 13.66
CA ARG A 315 -6.92 6.35 13.03
C ARG A 315 -7.88 5.63 13.98
N LEU A 316 -7.55 5.48 15.26
CA LEU A 316 -8.42 4.84 16.26
C LEU A 316 -9.74 5.58 16.44
N LEU A 317 -9.69 6.91 16.51
CA LEU A 317 -10.88 7.74 16.60
C LEU A 317 -11.75 7.56 15.36
N LEU A 318 -11.18 7.67 14.16
CA LEU A 318 -11.93 7.52 12.91
C LEU A 318 -12.53 6.12 12.75
N SER A 319 -11.79 5.08 13.10
CA SER A 319 -12.28 3.70 13.12
C SER A 319 -13.43 3.53 14.12
N LEU A 320 -13.32 4.11 15.31
CA LEU A 320 -14.41 4.10 16.30
C LEU A 320 -15.65 4.82 15.75
N LEU A 321 -15.47 6.02 15.18
CA LEU A 321 -16.56 6.80 14.60
C LEU A 321 -17.27 6.07 13.47
N LEU A 322 -16.56 5.28 12.66
CA LEU A 322 -17.14 4.56 11.54
C LEU A 322 -17.65 3.16 11.87
N TRP A 323 -17.15 2.48 12.89
CA TRP A 323 -17.49 1.08 13.14
C TRP A 323 -18.43 0.85 14.33
N THR A 324 -18.72 1.88 15.13
CA THR A 324 -19.71 1.78 16.21
C THR A 324 -20.95 2.62 15.95
N PRO A 325 -22.16 2.14 16.31
CA PRO A 325 -23.40 2.90 16.19
C PRO A 325 -23.36 4.24 16.94
N GLU A 326 -22.77 4.26 18.14
CA GLU A 326 -22.62 5.46 18.96
C GLU A 326 -21.66 6.47 18.32
N GLY A 327 -20.63 5.96 17.61
CA GLY A 327 -19.71 6.76 16.82
C GLY A 327 -20.39 7.44 15.65
N HIS A 328 -21.28 6.75 14.93
CA HIS A 328 -22.01 7.31 13.79
C HIS A 328 -22.78 8.58 14.14
N ALA A 329 -23.37 8.63 15.35
CA ALA A 329 -24.18 9.76 15.80
C ALA A 329 -23.37 11.07 15.96
N VAL A 330 -22.07 10.97 16.21
CA VAL A 330 -21.19 12.13 16.45
C VAL A 330 -20.06 12.28 15.44
N ALA A 331 -19.99 11.40 14.44
CA ALA A 331 -18.89 11.35 13.48
C ALA A 331 -18.68 12.68 12.76
N TRP A 332 -19.77 13.34 12.37
CA TRP A 332 -19.73 14.64 11.71
C TRP A 332 -19.09 15.74 12.56
N GLU A 333 -19.56 15.90 13.80
CA GLU A 333 -19.03 16.88 14.74
C GLU A 333 -17.56 16.60 15.06
N ALA A 334 -17.22 15.34 15.34
CA ALA A 334 -15.86 14.93 15.68
C ALA A 334 -14.89 15.10 14.51
N VAL A 335 -15.27 14.71 13.28
CA VAL A 335 -14.44 14.89 12.09
C VAL A 335 -14.23 16.37 11.78
N THR A 336 -15.26 17.20 11.92
CA THR A 336 -15.15 18.65 11.72
C THR A 336 -14.18 19.28 12.72
N HIS A 337 -14.21 18.84 13.98
CA HIS A 337 -13.25 19.28 15.00
C HIS A 337 -11.82 18.80 14.71
N MET A 338 -11.64 17.59 14.18
CA MET A 338 -10.33 17.04 13.82
C MET A 338 -9.73 17.70 12.58
N ALA A 339 -10.55 18.04 11.58
CA ALA A 339 -10.16 18.57 10.28
C ALA A 339 -9.77 20.07 10.30
N HIS A 340 -9.06 20.51 11.35
CA HIS A 340 -8.70 21.92 11.55
C HIS A 340 -7.40 22.35 10.83
N LYS A 341 -6.67 21.40 10.23
CA LYS A 341 -5.38 21.61 9.53
C LYS A 341 -5.39 20.80 8.24
N ASP A 342 -4.93 21.39 7.14
CA ASP A 342 -4.91 20.74 5.82
C ASP A 342 -4.26 19.36 5.83
N ALA A 343 -3.13 19.20 6.52
CA ALA A 343 -2.45 17.90 6.64
C ALA A 343 -3.31 16.84 7.37
N ILE A 344 -4.08 17.24 8.38
CA ILE A 344 -4.98 16.33 9.11
C ILE A 344 -6.21 16.02 8.26
N THR A 345 -6.77 17.02 7.58
CA THR A 345 -7.87 16.84 6.63
C THR A 345 -7.48 15.87 5.53
N HIS A 346 -6.25 15.98 5.00
CA HIS A 346 -5.72 15.06 3.99
C HIS A 346 -5.64 13.61 4.49
N GLU A 347 -5.17 13.41 5.73
CA GLU A 347 -5.12 12.10 6.36
C GLU A 347 -6.52 11.50 6.59
N ILE A 348 -7.49 12.32 7.02
CA ILE A 348 -8.88 11.89 7.20
C ILE A 348 -9.50 11.51 5.85
N VAL A 349 -9.29 12.31 4.81
CA VAL A 349 -9.75 12.01 3.45
C VAL A 349 -9.17 10.69 2.96
N GLY A 350 -7.85 10.48 3.11
CA GLY A 350 -7.20 9.22 2.75
C GLY A 350 -7.74 8.02 3.54
N PHE A 351 -8.02 8.19 4.84
CA PHE A 351 -8.68 7.17 5.66
C PHE A 351 -10.06 6.79 5.12
N LEU A 352 -10.91 7.77 4.85
CA LEU A 352 -12.27 7.55 4.36
C LEU A 352 -12.26 6.85 3.01
N ASP A 353 -11.39 7.28 2.10
CA ASP A 353 -11.24 6.65 0.80
C ASP A 353 -10.71 5.21 0.91
N GLN A 354 -9.79 4.93 1.82
CA GLN A 354 -9.33 3.56 2.13
C GLN A 354 -10.45 2.65 2.62
N ILE A 355 -11.35 3.14 3.48
CA ILE A 355 -12.51 2.37 3.95
C ILE A 355 -13.49 2.09 2.80
N LEU A 356 -13.72 3.07 1.93
CA LEU A 356 -14.59 2.93 0.76
C LEU A 356 -13.99 2.00 -0.30
N TYR A 357 -12.67 2.00 -0.45
CA TYR A 357 -11.95 1.10 -1.34
C TYR A 357 -11.98 -0.34 -0.82
N ARG A 358 -11.72 -0.55 0.48
CA ARG A 358 -11.72 -1.88 1.15
C ARG A 358 -13.08 -2.25 1.75
N SER A 359 -14.14 -1.79 1.11
CA SER A 359 -15.51 -1.88 1.63
C SER A 359 -15.94 -3.32 1.95
N ASP A 360 -15.41 -4.27 1.18
CA ASP A 360 -15.72 -5.71 1.30
C ASP A 360 -15.08 -6.35 2.55
N LEU A 361 -14.03 -5.72 3.11
CA LEU A 361 -13.28 -6.25 4.25
C LEU A 361 -13.88 -5.84 5.60
N LEU A 362 -14.37 -4.60 5.73
CA LEU A 362 -14.40 -3.89 7.02
C LEU A 362 -15.75 -3.28 7.44
N CYS A 363 -16.74 -3.09 6.57
CA CYS A 363 -17.85 -2.19 6.91
C CYS A 363 -19.26 -2.74 6.69
N ALA A 364 -20.11 -2.50 7.69
CA ALA A 364 -21.56 -2.52 7.52
C ALA A 364 -21.98 -1.39 6.54
N GLU A 365 -23.12 -1.56 5.89
CA GLU A 365 -23.66 -0.59 4.92
C GLU A 365 -23.70 0.84 5.47
N ALA A 366 -24.08 1.00 6.73
CA ALA A 366 -24.16 2.29 7.42
C ALA A 366 -22.80 3.01 7.47
N SER A 367 -21.73 2.28 7.78
CA SER A 367 -20.37 2.83 7.84
C SER A 367 -19.87 3.29 6.47
N ARG A 368 -20.19 2.54 5.41
CA ARG A 368 -19.85 2.91 4.03
C ARG A 368 -20.56 4.18 3.60
N LYS A 369 -21.87 4.26 3.88
CA LYS A 369 -22.68 5.45 3.58
C LYS A 369 -22.13 6.68 4.30
N LEU A 370 -21.88 6.58 5.61
CA LEU A 370 -21.33 7.66 6.41
C LEU A 370 -19.95 8.11 5.91
N ALA A 371 -19.06 7.17 5.58
CA ALA A 371 -17.75 7.50 5.04
C ALA A 371 -17.84 8.26 3.70
N GLY A 372 -18.78 7.86 2.83
CA GLY A 372 -19.04 8.56 1.56
C GLY A 372 -19.57 9.98 1.76
N GLU A 373 -20.49 10.18 2.70
CA GLU A 373 -21.03 11.50 3.04
C GLU A 373 -19.95 12.43 3.61
N LEU A 374 -19.13 11.94 4.55
CA LEU A 374 -18.02 12.71 5.12
C LEU A 374 -16.97 13.06 4.07
N LEU A 375 -16.67 12.14 3.15
CA LEU A 375 -15.68 12.36 2.10
C LEU A 375 -16.12 13.47 1.12
N GLN A 376 -17.41 13.51 0.75
CA GLN A 376 -17.95 14.53 -0.15
C GLN A 376 -17.83 15.95 0.43
N GLU A 377 -17.96 16.07 1.73
CA GLU A 377 -17.97 17.36 2.44
C GLU A 377 -16.55 17.87 2.71
N LEU A 378 -15.63 16.97 3.08
CA LEU A 378 -14.23 17.30 3.25
C LEU A 378 -13.48 17.54 1.93
N SER A 379 -14.02 17.04 0.82
CA SER A 379 -13.43 17.16 -0.51
C SER A 379 -14.29 18.05 -1.41
N PRO A 380 -14.45 19.35 -1.13
CA PRO A 380 -15.29 20.21 -1.95
C PRO A 380 -14.86 20.07 -3.41
N GLY A 381 -15.86 19.79 -4.26
CA GLY A 381 -15.70 19.80 -5.71
C GLY A 381 -15.00 21.08 -6.17
N PRO A 382 -14.36 21.11 -7.36
CA PRO A 382 -14.02 22.41 -7.94
C PRO A 382 -15.31 23.23 -7.93
N ALA A 383 -15.25 24.40 -7.28
CA ALA A 383 -16.35 25.33 -7.26
C ALA A 383 -16.87 25.45 -8.70
N ARG A 384 -18.15 25.15 -8.91
CA ARG A 384 -18.80 25.42 -10.20
C ARG A 384 -18.73 26.95 -10.37
N VAL A 385 -17.72 27.42 -11.11
CA VAL A 385 -17.62 28.79 -11.61
C VAL A 385 -18.32 28.83 -12.96
#